data_AF-A0AAW5DAI1-F1
#
_entry.id   AF-A0AAW5DAI1-F1
#
_cell.length_a   1.000
_cell.length_b   1.000
_cell.length_c   1.000
_cell.angle_alpha   90.00
_cell.angle_beta   90.00
_cell.angle_gamma   90.00
#
_symmetry.space_group_name_H-M   'P 1'
#
loop_
_entity.id
_entity.type
_entity.pdbx_description
1 polymer ?
#
loop_
_entity_poly.entity_id
_entity_poly.type
_entity_poly.pdbx_seq_one_letter_code
_entity_poly.pdbx_strand_id
1 'polypeptide(L)'
;MKKNLPIFQSTIIASSIAFAVSTSAVASGFHTQNGGTTGGQGGQVVQASTGKQIHEALCNRNTSETPIIIQVSGTINHGNTEKVSGDSCNTAEDKIELKDIANVTLIGVGGGATFDQLGIHIRNSQNIIIRNVHVKNVKKSGSPTSNGGDAIGIEKDVRNVWVDHVTLEASGGESDGYDGLFDVKDNSKYITLSYSILRNSDRGGLVGSSESQVNNGPITYHHNIFDNLNSRVPLVRGATAHIYNNYYDGVRSSGINSRAGAEVKVENNYFENSKDPLGTFYTTTDGYWQVAGNTFGSGVTWSDSDSDYEPAGPNVQSTASISIPYSYSLDGASCIRDILENTAGANKNLAVSDGSCGSTGGGGDTGGGDTGGGDTGGGDNGGGDDNSGGNPPSGTNLALNAQSDGSSKYSGTSYGNVRDGDVSTYWSPSGTTGRISIKRLNTTVNTVRVIETSTTQGAVTSWQLVNNDTGSVLASGNSIPSTISFSNTNLDKINFVIDSATQRPQIAEFEVY
;
A
#
# COMPACT_ATOMS: atom_id res chain seq x y z
N MET A 1 40.70 52.57 33.33
CA MET A 1 41.04 52.08 31.98
C MET A 1 40.75 50.58 31.92
N LYS A 2 39.60 50.19 31.39
CA LYS A 2 39.22 48.79 31.16
C LYS A 2 39.82 48.36 29.82
N LYS A 3 40.62 47.30 29.78
CA LYS A 3 41.12 46.71 28.53
C LYS A 3 40.19 45.57 28.12
N ASN A 4 39.72 45.65 26.88
CA ASN A 4 38.77 44.76 26.23
C ASN A 4 39.38 43.36 26.00
N LEU A 5 38.63 42.31 26.31
CA LEU A 5 38.82 40.98 25.72
C LEU A 5 38.08 40.91 24.37
N PRO A 6 38.62 40.24 23.34
CA PRO A 6 37.91 40.01 22.10
C PRO A 6 36.86 38.91 22.28
N ILE A 7 35.62 39.23 21.90
CA ILE A 7 34.52 38.28 21.76
C ILE A 7 34.72 37.54 20.43
N PHE A 8 34.98 36.24 20.47
CA PHE A 8 34.86 35.38 19.30
C PHE A 8 33.37 35.18 19.00
N GLN A 9 32.86 35.88 17.98
CA GLN A 9 31.57 35.53 17.37
C GLN A 9 31.79 34.31 16.46
N SER A 10 31.40 33.13 16.93
CA SER A 10 31.23 31.97 16.06
C SER A 10 29.97 32.18 15.22
N THR A 11 30.15 32.59 13.97
CA THR A 11 29.09 32.59 12.97
C THR A 11 28.74 31.14 12.64
N ILE A 12 27.65 30.62 13.23
CA ILE A 12 27.06 29.35 12.79
C ILE A 12 26.42 29.63 11.43
N ILE A 13 27.07 29.19 10.37
CA ILE A 13 26.47 29.12 9.03
C ILE A 13 25.48 27.96 9.09
N ALA A 14 24.20 28.28 9.36
CA ALA A 14 23.11 27.35 9.16
C ALA A 14 22.98 27.11 7.66
N SER A 15 23.59 26.03 7.16
CA SER A 15 23.39 25.58 5.79
C SER A 15 21.98 25.00 5.71
N SER A 16 21.02 25.83 5.30
CA SER A 16 19.68 25.40 4.95
C SER A 16 19.78 24.57 3.66
N ILE A 17 19.97 23.26 3.81
CA ILE A 17 19.71 22.32 2.73
C ILE A 17 18.19 22.26 2.59
N ALA A 18 17.65 23.04 1.65
CA ALA A 18 16.29 22.87 1.20
C ALA A 18 16.20 21.49 0.53
N PHE A 19 15.66 20.50 1.24
CA PHE A 19 15.18 19.28 0.61
C PHE A 19 13.99 19.67 -0.24
N ALA A 20 14.21 19.80 -1.54
CA ALA A 20 13.13 19.78 -2.51
C ALA A 20 12.55 18.36 -2.47
N VAL A 21 11.49 18.18 -1.68
CA VAL A 21 10.56 17.07 -1.91
C VAL A 21 10.11 17.24 -3.36
N SER A 22 10.53 16.34 -4.26
CA SER A 22 10.05 16.34 -5.64
C SER A 22 8.57 16.00 -5.62
N THR A 23 7.72 17.01 -5.49
CA THR A 23 6.26 16.89 -5.36
C THR A 23 5.55 16.68 -6.69
N SER A 24 6.24 16.39 -7.80
CA SER A 24 5.72 16.78 -9.12
C SER A 24 5.28 15.66 -10.07
N ALA A 25 5.16 14.39 -9.66
CA ALA A 25 4.66 13.34 -10.58
C ALA A 25 3.61 12.36 -10.01
N VAL A 26 3.41 12.32 -8.69
CA VAL A 26 2.71 11.19 -8.04
C VAL A 26 1.45 11.59 -7.26
N ALA A 27 1.31 12.85 -6.87
CA ALA A 27 0.14 13.35 -6.17
C ALA A 27 -0.94 13.76 -7.18
N SER A 28 -1.98 12.93 -7.33
CA SER A 28 -3.15 13.22 -8.17
C SER A 28 -4.43 12.96 -7.38
N GLY A 29 -5.53 13.59 -7.75
CA GLY A 29 -6.78 13.49 -7.00
C GLY A 29 -7.26 14.83 -6.45
N PHE A 30 -8.46 14.82 -5.86
CA PHE A 30 -9.06 16.04 -5.32
C PHE A 30 -8.29 16.67 -4.17
N HIS A 31 -7.39 15.94 -3.48
CA HIS A 31 -6.53 16.52 -2.45
C HIS A 31 -5.56 17.60 -3.00
N THR A 32 -5.25 17.56 -4.31
CA THR A 32 -4.43 18.56 -5.01
C THR A 32 -5.15 19.88 -5.25
N GLN A 33 -6.48 19.89 -5.14
CA GLN A 33 -7.32 21.07 -5.34
C GLN A 33 -7.37 21.91 -4.07
N ASN A 34 -8.04 23.06 -4.10
CA ASN A 34 -8.20 23.93 -2.92
C ASN A 34 -6.86 24.31 -2.24
N GLY A 35 -5.83 24.59 -3.03
CA GLY A 35 -4.49 24.93 -2.53
C GLY A 35 -3.57 23.72 -2.28
N GLY A 36 -4.07 22.49 -2.42
CA GLY A 36 -3.29 21.26 -2.35
C GLY A 36 -3.09 20.71 -0.93
N THR A 37 -2.37 19.60 -0.84
CA THR A 37 -2.00 18.94 0.42
C THR A 37 -0.49 18.76 0.47
N THR A 38 0.17 19.38 1.44
CA THR A 38 1.60 19.29 1.73
C THR A 38 1.90 18.65 3.09
N GLY A 39 0.88 18.44 3.92
CA GLY A 39 1.01 17.87 5.25
C GLY A 39 1.98 18.68 6.12
N GLY A 40 2.95 17.97 6.70
CA GLY A 40 3.98 18.51 7.57
C GLY A 40 5.19 19.14 6.88
N GLN A 41 5.20 19.27 5.55
CA GLN A 41 6.37 19.77 4.81
C GLN A 41 6.85 21.13 5.35
N GLY A 42 8.18 21.26 5.52
CA GLY A 42 8.81 22.46 6.11
C GLY A 42 8.77 22.51 7.64
N GLY A 43 8.14 21.52 8.28
CA GLY A 43 8.06 21.35 9.72
C GLY A 43 9.18 20.52 10.34
N GLN A 44 9.06 20.28 11.64
CA GLN A 44 9.95 19.33 12.32
C GLN A 44 9.63 17.89 11.88
N VAL A 45 10.67 17.07 11.79
CA VAL A 45 10.55 15.62 11.63
C VAL A 45 10.84 14.97 12.97
N VAL A 46 9.92 14.15 13.47
CA VAL A 46 10.04 13.47 14.76
C VAL A 46 9.74 11.99 14.63
N GLN A 47 10.34 11.18 15.50
CA GLN A 47 10.10 9.74 15.56
C GLN A 47 9.09 9.42 16.65
N ALA A 48 8.20 8.47 16.39
CA ALA A 48 7.28 7.90 17.36
C ALA A 48 7.21 6.38 17.23
N SER A 49 7.05 5.70 18.36
CA SER A 49 6.88 4.25 18.45
C SER A 49 5.72 3.84 19.35
N THR A 50 5.01 4.82 19.91
CA THR A 50 3.83 4.66 20.77
C THR A 50 2.79 5.72 20.43
N GLY A 51 1.52 5.46 20.74
CA GLY A 51 0.45 6.45 20.53
C GLY A 51 0.64 7.69 21.39
N LYS A 52 1.17 7.52 22.61
CA LYS A 52 1.58 8.65 23.46
C LYS A 52 2.61 9.55 22.77
N GLN A 53 3.64 8.98 22.15
CA GLN A 53 4.66 9.78 21.45
C GLN A 53 4.10 10.52 20.23
N ILE A 54 3.12 9.92 19.54
CA ILE A 54 2.38 10.62 18.48
C ILE A 54 1.64 11.82 19.09
N HIS A 55 0.94 11.64 20.20
CA HIS A 55 0.23 12.74 20.88
C HIS A 55 1.19 13.82 21.42
N GLU A 56 2.32 13.44 22.03
CA GLU A 56 3.38 14.36 22.46
C GLU A 56 3.91 15.19 21.28
N ALA A 57 4.18 14.54 20.14
CA ALA A 57 4.61 15.21 18.93
C ALA A 57 3.60 16.27 18.46
N LEU A 58 2.30 15.97 18.48
CA LEU A 58 1.26 16.93 18.09
C LEU A 58 1.16 18.11 19.08
N CYS A 59 1.25 17.82 20.38
CA CYS A 59 1.07 18.79 21.46
C CYS A 59 2.28 19.71 21.67
N ASN A 60 3.50 19.24 21.38
CA ASN A 60 4.74 20.00 21.60
C ASN A 60 5.04 21.03 20.50
N ARG A 61 4.17 21.14 19.49
CA ARG A 61 4.29 22.14 18.44
C ARG A 61 3.97 23.53 18.97
N ASN A 62 4.57 24.56 18.37
CA ASN A 62 4.37 25.95 18.79
C ASN A 62 2.90 26.39 18.67
N THR A 63 2.20 25.95 17.63
CA THR A 63 0.76 26.15 17.43
C THR A 63 0.14 24.90 16.80
N SER A 64 -1.20 24.80 16.83
CA SER A 64 -1.94 23.73 16.15
C SER A 64 -1.75 23.70 14.62
N GLU A 65 -1.25 24.80 14.05
CA GLU A 65 -0.95 24.96 12.62
C GLU A 65 0.53 24.76 12.28
N THR A 66 1.42 24.64 13.25
CA THR A 66 2.85 24.47 12.98
C THR A 66 3.08 23.13 12.27
N PRO A 67 3.70 23.10 11.07
CA PRO A 67 3.87 21.86 10.32
C PRO A 67 4.70 20.80 11.07
N ILE A 68 4.34 19.53 10.93
CA ILE A 68 5.09 18.40 11.53
C ILE A 68 5.01 17.13 10.68
N ILE A 69 6.14 16.42 10.57
CA ILE A 69 6.21 15.06 10.03
C ILE A 69 6.50 14.11 11.19
N ILE A 70 5.58 13.19 11.45
CA ILE A 70 5.68 12.17 12.49
C ILE A 70 5.97 10.84 11.79
N GLN A 71 7.21 10.40 11.90
CA GLN A 71 7.69 9.11 11.43
C GLN A 71 7.40 8.05 12.49
N VAL A 72 6.56 7.08 12.15
CA VAL A 72 6.05 6.06 13.08
C VAL A 72 6.71 4.73 12.79
N SER A 73 7.15 4.03 13.83
CA SER A 73 7.69 2.69 13.74
C SER A 73 7.01 1.75 14.73
N GLY A 74 6.99 0.45 14.41
CA GLY A 74 6.43 -0.57 15.29
C GLY A 74 4.90 -0.55 15.37
N THR A 75 4.37 -0.99 16.52
CA THR A 75 2.94 -1.17 16.73
C THR A 75 2.38 -0.16 17.73
N ILE A 76 1.39 0.59 17.29
CA ILE A 76 0.59 1.51 18.08
C ILE A 76 -0.71 0.79 18.48
N ASN A 77 -1.07 0.85 19.75
CA ASN A 77 -2.27 0.19 20.28
C ASN A 77 -2.76 0.90 21.55
N HIS A 78 -3.88 0.45 22.11
CA HIS A 78 -4.45 1.01 23.34
C HIS A 78 -3.49 1.00 24.53
N GLY A 79 -2.64 -0.02 24.66
CA GLY A 79 -1.71 -0.15 25.79
C GLY A 79 -0.55 0.83 25.77
N ASN A 80 -0.29 1.49 24.63
CA ASN A 80 0.77 2.48 24.48
C ASN A 80 0.26 3.85 23.98
N THR A 81 -1.05 4.05 24.04
CA THR A 81 -1.69 5.33 23.69
C THR A 81 -2.21 5.98 24.96
N GLU A 82 -1.78 7.21 25.21
CA GLU A 82 -2.24 8.00 26.35
C GLU A 82 -2.68 9.37 25.83
N LYS A 83 -3.68 9.96 26.49
CA LYS A 83 -4.05 11.35 26.22
C LYS A 83 -2.91 12.28 26.63
N VAL A 84 -2.53 13.17 25.73
CA VAL A 84 -1.61 14.29 26.00
C VAL A 84 -2.36 15.60 25.80
N SER A 85 -2.18 16.55 26.70
CA SER A 85 -2.84 17.85 26.64
C SER A 85 -1.82 18.96 26.39
N GLY A 86 -2.18 19.92 25.55
CA GLY A 86 -1.40 21.11 25.24
C GLY A 86 -2.18 22.04 24.33
N ASP A 87 -1.74 23.29 24.20
CA ASP A 87 -2.46 24.32 23.44
C ASP A 87 -2.56 24.02 21.93
N SER A 88 -1.69 23.13 21.42
CA SER A 88 -1.54 22.82 20.00
C SER A 88 -2.20 21.49 19.57
N CYS A 89 -2.97 20.84 20.45
CA CYS A 89 -3.54 19.51 20.19
C CYS A 89 -4.85 19.25 20.95
N ASN A 90 -5.66 18.33 20.43
CA ASN A 90 -6.84 17.79 21.09
C ASN A 90 -6.84 16.27 20.93
N THR A 91 -6.25 15.55 21.90
CA THR A 91 -6.02 14.09 21.80
C THR A 91 -6.89 13.28 22.75
N ALA A 92 -6.96 11.97 22.51
CA ALA A 92 -7.69 10.99 23.30
C ALA A 92 -6.78 9.78 23.64
N GLU A 93 -7.18 8.93 24.58
CA GLU A 93 -6.38 7.76 24.99
C GLU A 93 -6.72 6.47 24.22
N ASP A 94 -7.85 6.46 23.51
CA ASP A 94 -8.44 5.29 22.86
C ASP A 94 -8.38 5.34 21.32
N LYS A 95 -7.68 6.32 20.75
CA LYS A 95 -7.50 6.52 19.31
C LYS A 95 -6.36 7.48 19.04
N ILE A 96 -5.88 7.54 17.80
CA ILE A 96 -5.05 8.65 17.33
C ILE A 96 -5.95 9.73 16.78
N GLU A 97 -6.05 10.86 17.49
CA GLU A 97 -6.96 11.94 17.14
C GLU A 97 -6.19 13.15 16.59
N LEU A 98 -6.38 13.42 15.29
CA LEU A 98 -5.94 14.61 14.58
C LEU A 98 -7.10 15.60 14.55
N LYS A 99 -7.26 16.36 15.65
CA LYS A 99 -8.41 17.23 15.86
C LYS A 99 -8.03 18.67 16.15
N ASP A 100 -8.79 19.59 15.56
CA ASP A 100 -8.57 21.04 15.66
C ASP A 100 -7.14 21.42 15.24
N ILE A 101 -6.64 20.77 14.17
CA ILE A 101 -5.22 20.73 13.82
C ILE A 101 -4.98 20.94 12.32
N ALA A 102 -3.79 21.42 11.96
CA ALA A 102 -3.37 21.50 10.57
C ALA A 102 -1.91 21.10 10.35
N ASN A 103 -1.59 20.82 9.08
CA ASN A 103 -0.24 20.63 8.56
C ASN A 103 0.51 19.45 9.21
N VAL A 104 -0.08 18.25 9.11
CA VAL A 104 0.47 17.04 9.73
C VAL A 104 0.70 15.97 8.67
N THR A 105 1.90 15.38 8.68
CA THR A 105 2.17 14.10 8.01
C THR A 105 2.39 13.03 9.07
N LEU A 106 1.60 11.96 9.03
CA LEU A 106 1.81 10.74 9.81
C LEU A 106 2.26 9.63 8.85
N ILE A 107 3.49 9.16 8.97
CA ILE A 107 4.06 8.21 8.01
C ILE A 107 4.75 7.04 8.69
N GLY A 108 4.43 5.81 8.30
CA GLY A 108 5.18 4.63 8.74
C GLY A 108 6.56 4.58 8.11
N VAL A 109 7.59 4.23 8.88
CA VAL A 109 8.97 4.07 8.40
C VAL A 109 9.42 2.61 8.39
N GLY A 110 10.48 2.30 7.63
CA GLY A 110 10.93 0.93 7.42
C GLY A 110 9.83 0.10 6.77
N GLY A 111 9.47 -1.03 7.40
CA GLY A 111 8.37 -1.89 6.92
C GLY A 111 6.95 -1.32 7.11
N GLY A 112 6.81 -0.04 7.47
CA GLY A 112 5.55 0.59 7.84
C GLY A 112 5.27 0.54 9.35
N ALA A 113 4.20 1.22 9.77
CA ALA A 113 3.71 1.20 11.15
C ALA A 113 2.37 0.47 11.25
N THR A 114 2.17 -0.31 12.30
CA THR A 114 0.89 -0.99 12.55
C THR A 114 0.11 -0.26 13.64
N PHE A 115 -1.17 0.00 13.40
CA PHE A 115 -2.14 0.45 14.39
C PHE A 115 -3.08 -0.72 14.67
N ASP A 116 -2.88 -1.40 15.80
CA ASP A 116 -3.60 -2.62 16.15
C ASP A 116 -4.74 -2.30 17.10
N GLN A 117 -5.97 -2.56 16.63
CA GLN A 117 -7.23 -2.26 17.30
C GLN A 117 -7.47 -0.78 17.61
N LEU A 118 -6.65 0.12 17.05
CA LEU A 118 -6.66 1.55 17.31
C LEU A 118 -6.88 2.33 16.00
N GLY A 119 -7.96 3.10 15.92
CA GLY A 119 -8.30 3.90 14.73
C GLY A 119 -7.60 5.26 14.69
N ILE A 120 -7.53 5.83 13.49
CA ILE A 120 -7.09 7.21 13.25
C ILE A 120 -8.31 8.08 12.95
N HIS A 121 -8.48 9.15 13.71
CA HIS A 121 -9.62 10.07 13.58
C HIS A 121 -9.15 11.45 13.17
N ILE A 122 -9.68 11.97 12.06
CA ILE A 122 -9.40 13.34 11.60
C ILE A 122 -10.66 14.18 11.79
N ARG A 123 -10.54 15.29 12.53
CA ARG A 123 -11.70 16.11 12.87
C ARG A 123 -11.42 17.60 12.88
N ASN A 124 -12.24 18.42 12.22
CA ASN A 124 -12.08 19.88 12.16
C ASN A 124 -10.63 20.29 11.85
N SER A 125 -10.07 19.70 10.80
CA SER A 125 -8.64 19.72 10.52
C SER A 125 -8.36 19.87 9.04
N GLN A 126 -7.15 20.34 8.69
CA GLN A 126 -6.80 20.54 7.29
C GLN A 126 -5.34 20.23 6.96
N ASN A 127 -5.07 19.92 5.69
CA ASN A 127 -3.74 19.65 5.19
C ASN A 127 -3.06 18.49 5.94
N ILE A 128 -3.63 17.29 5.79
CA ILE A 128 -3.21 16.08 6.50
C ILE A 128 -2.75 15.02 5.50
N ILE A 129 -1.61 14.40 5.77
CA ILE A 129 -1.10 13.25 5.01
C ILE A 129 -0.98 12.06 5.95
N ILE A 130 -1.50 10.90 5.55
CA ILE A 130 -1.32 9.61 6.24
C ILE A 130 -0.75 8.61 5.26
N ARG A 131 0.44 8.07 5.52
CA ARG A 131 1.12 7.16 4.58
C ARG A 131 1.80 5.96 5.21
N ASN A 132 1.88 4.85 4.48
CA ASN A 132 2.64 3.65 4.88
C ASN A 132 2.24 3.07 6.24
N VAL A 133 0.95 3.10 6.58
CA VAL A 133 0.42 2.56 7.84
C VAL A 133 -0.55 1.40 7.61
N HIS A 134 -0.52 0.41 8.49
CA HIS A 134 -1.49 -0.70 8.54
C HIS A 134 -2.39 -0.52 9.75
N VAL A 135 -3.64 -0.08 9.53
CA VAL A 135 -4.65 0.02 10.59
C VAL A 135 -5.52 -1.22 10.55
N LYS A 136 -5.61 -1.96 11.65
CA LYS A 136 -6.34 -3.23 11.68
C LYS A 136 -7.23 -3.40 12.90
N ASN A 137 -8.36 -4.06 12.68
CA ASN A 137 -9.27 -4.58 13.72
C ASN A 137 -9.80 -3.53 14.70
N VAL A 138 -10.11 -2.33 14.21
CA VAL A 138 -10.69 -1.24 14.99
C VAL A 138 -12.14 -1.55 15.31
N LYS A 139 -12.48 -1.65 16.60
CA LYS A 139 -13.82 -2.07 17.02
C LYS A 139 -14.70 -0.90 17.43
N LYS A 140 -15.95 -0.95 17.00
CA LYS A 140 -17.07 -0.13 17.47
C LYS A 140 -17.67 -0.67 18.76
N SER A 141 -17.74 -2.00 18.87
CA SER A 141 -18.33 -2.70 20.01
C SER A 141 -17.50 -3.93 20.36
N GLY A 142 -17.64 -4.41 21.59
CA GLY A 142 -16.68 -5.35 22.19
C GLY A 142 -15.52 -4.61 22.85
N SER A 143 -14.35 -5.24 22.95
CA SER A 143 -13.17 -4.64 23.61
C SER A 143 -11.88 -5.01 22.86
N PRO A 144 -10.90 -4.08 22.81
CA PRO A 144 -11.04 -2.65 23.11
C PRO A 144 -11.86 -1.93 22.01
N THR A 145 -12.58 -0.86 22.34
CA THR A 145 -13.26 0.00 21.34
C THR A 145 -12.38 1.17 20.95
N SER A 146 -12.43 1.59 19.70
CA SER A 146 -11.69 2.76 19.22
C SER A 146 -12.45 3.47 18.11
N ASN A 147 -12.49 4.80 18.18
CA ASN A 147 -12.99 5.68 17.12
C ASN A 147 -14.34 5.29 16.49
N GLY A 148 -15.26 4.71 17.26
CA GLY A 148 -16.55 4.25 16.73
C GLY A 148 -16.47 3.09 15.73
N GLY A 149 -15.30 2.46 15.57
CA GLY A 149 -15.06 1.32 14.68
C GLY A 149 -14.36 1.64 13.36
N ASP A 150 -14.17 2.92 13.04
CA ASP A 150 -13.58 3.32 11.76
C ASP A 150 -12.06 3.18 11.78
N ALA A 151 -11.47 2.44 10.83
CA ALA A 151 -10.01 2.35 10.72
C ALA A 151 -9.39 3.74 10.45
N ILE A 152 -9.93 4.47 9.48
CA ILE A 152 -9.72 5.91 9.32
C ILE A 152 -11.09 6.60 9.21
N GLY A 153 -11.43 7.41 10.21
CA GLY A 153 -12.62 8.24 10.21
C GLY A 153 -12.27 9.71 9.92
N ILE A 154 -12.92 10.30 8.92
CA ILE A 154 -12.76 11.71 8.54
C ILE A 154 -14.09 12.42 8.77
N GLU A 155 -14.16 13.25 9.80
CA GLU A 155 -15.43 13.78 10.29
C GLU A 155 -15.35 15.26 10.60
N LYS A 156 -16.39 16.00 10.25
CA LYS A 156 -16.64 17.38 10.65
C LYS A 156 -15.59 18.35 10.14
N ASP A 157 -15.92 19.04 9.05
CA ASP A 157 -15.19 20.20 8.54
C ASP A 157 -13.71 19.90 8.22
N VAL A 158 -13.42 18.74 7.62
CA VAL A 158 -12.05 18.36 7.22
C VAL A 158 -11.75 18.78 5.78
N ARG A 159 -10.56 19.33 5.51
CA ARG A 159 -10.13 19.78 4.16
C ARG A 159 -8.76 19.23 3.78
N ASN A 160 -8.57 18.90 2.50
CA ASN A 160 -7.26 18.61 1.92
C ASN A 160 -6.52 17.47 2.65
N VAL A 161 -7.01 16.25 2.46
CA VAL A 161 -6.43 15.04 3.06
C VAL A 161 -5.94 14.08 1.99
N TRP A 162 -4.72 13.59 2.15
CA TRP A 162 -4.15 12.53 1.31
C TRP A 162 -3.81 11.31 2.17
N VAL A 163 -4.57 10.23 1.97
CA VAL A 163 -4.30 8.93 2.57
C VAL A 163 -3.77 8.03 1.48
N ASP A 164 -2.55 7.52 1.65
CA ASP A 164 -1.84 6.87 0.57
C ASP A 164 -0.95 5.72 1.05
N HIS A 165 -0.91 4.61 0.32
CA HIS A 165 -0.15 3.42 0.74
C HIS A 165 -0.51 2.94 2.15
N VAL A 166 -1.80 2.88 2.45
CA VAL A 166 -2.27 2.31 3.73
C VAL A 166 -2.87 0.93 3.52
N THR A 167 -2.78 0.09 4.54
CA THR A 167 -3.55 -1.16 4.60
C THR A 167 -4.60 -0.99 5.70
N LEU A 168 -5.88 -1.10 5.37
CA LEU A 168 -7.00 -1.02 6.29
C LEU A 168 -7.69 -2.38 6.31
N GLU A 169 -7.78 -2.97 7.50
CA GLU A 169 -8.21 -4.35 7.64
C GLU A 169 -9.16 -4.52 8.83
N ALA A 170 -10.22 -5.29 8.63
CA ALA A 170 -11.02 -5.84 9.72
C ALA A 170 -10.93 -7.37 9.71
N SER A 171 -11.55 -8.00 10.70
CA SER A 171 -11.66 -9.46 10.78
C SER A 171 -13.13 -9.86 10.89
N GLY A 172 -13.98 -9.31 10.02
CA GLY A 172 -15.42 -9.54 10.04
C GLY A 172 -16.26 -8.29 9.82
N GLY A 173 -17.50 -8.36 10.29
CA GLY A 173 -18.53 -7.38 9.99
C GLY A 173 -19.07 -6.62 11.19
N GLU A 174 -20.22 -5.97 10.99
CA GLU A 174 -20.94 -5.26 12.06
C GLU A 174 -21.36 -6.21 13.19
N SER A 175 -21.73 -7.45 12.85
CA SER A 175 -22.03 -8.50 13.83
C SER A 175 -20.84 -8.89 14.69
N ASP A 176 -19.62 -8.69 14.20
CA ASP A 176 -18.36 -8.99 14.91
C ASP A 176 -17.80 -7.76 15.65
N GLY A 177 -18.51 -6.63 15.58
CA GLY A 177 -18.18 -5.38 16.28
C GLY A 177 -17.31 -4.41 15.49
N TYR A 178 -17.13 -4.59 14.18
CA TYR A 178 -16.41 -3.67 13.29
C TYR A 178 -17.37 -2.68 12.59
N ASP A 179 -16.88 -1.54 12.11
CA ASP A 179 -17.66 -0.60 11.28
C ASP A 179 -16.99 -0.36 9.92
N GLY A 180 -16.79 0.90 9.49
CA GLY A 180 -16.17 1.23 8.20
C GLY A 180 -14.64 1.11 8.23
N LEU A 181 -14.01 0.89 7.07
CA LEU A 181 -12.56 1.05 6.96
C LEU A 181 -12.18 2.51 6.70
N PHE A 182 -12.86 3.18 5.76
CA PHE A 182 -12.54 4.55 5.35
C PHE A 182 -13.80 5.41 5.20
N ASP A 183 -14.18 6.13 6.26
CA ASP A 183 -15.42 6.90 6.33
C ASP A 183 -15.17 8.41 6.25
N VAL A 184 -15.98 9.09 5.43
CA VAL A 184 -15.94 10.55 5.23
C VAL A 184 -17.33 11.16 5.46
N LYS A 185 -17.45 12.08 6.42
CA LYS A 185 -18.75 12.68 6.76
C LYS A 185 -18.65 14.10 7.32
N ASP A 186 -19.81 14.69 7.57
CA ASP A 186 -19.99 16.00 8.19
C ASP A 186 -19.20 17.13 7.49
N ASN A 187 -19.53 17.44 6.24
CA ASN A 187 -18.94 18.54 5.49
C ASN A 187 -17.43 18.40 5.27
N SER A 188 -16.93 17.20 4.94
CA SER A 188 -15.50 16.94 4.70
C SER A 188 -15.18 16.81 3.20
N LYS A 189 -14.13 17.49 2.71
CA LYS A 189 -13.91 17.78 1.28
C LYS A 189 -12.44 17.74 0.85
N TYR A 190 -12.19 17.53 -0.46
CA TYR A 190 -10.86 17.50 -1.08
C TYR A 190 -9.98 16.38 -0.52
N ILE A 191 -10.48 15.15 -0.66
CA ILE A 191 -9.88 13.96 -0.06
C ILE A 191 -9.41 13.02 -1.18
N THR A 192 -8.30 12.32 -0.94
CA THR A 192 -7.84 11.26 -1.84
C THR A 192 -7.36 10.07 -1.03
N LEU A 193 -7.85 8.89 -1.42
CA LEU A 193 -7.35 7.60 -0.99
C LEU A 193 -6.65 6.94 -2.19
N SER A 194 -5.35 6.69 -2.08
CA SER A 194 -4.55 6.15 -3.18
C SER A 194 -3.64 4.99 -2.77
N TYR A 195 -3.34 4.10 -3.72
CA TYR A 195 -2.36 3.01 -3.52
C TYR A 195 -2.60 2.22 -2.24
N SER A 196 -3.84 2.04 -1.81
CA SER A 196 -4.17 1.47 -0.49
C SER A 196 -4.89 0.15 -0.63
N ILE A 197 -4.87 -0.67 0.43
CA ILE A 197 -5.63 -1.92 0.47
C ILE A 197 -6.69 -1.84 1.56
N LEU A 198 -7.95 -2.08 1.19
CA LEU A 198 -9.07 -2.23 2.11
C LEU A 198 -9.53 -3.69 2.05
N ARG A 199 -9.55 -4.39 3.19
CA ARG A 199 -9.86 -5.82 3.18
C ARG A 199 -10.61 -6.38 4.38
N ASN A 200 -11.24 -7.54 4.15
CA ASN A 200 -11.80 -8.43 5.18
C ASN A 200 -12.84 -7.77 6.11
N SER A 201 -13.60 -6.81 5.56
CA SER A 201 -14.64 -6.05 6.28
C SER A 201 -16.00 -6.21 5.61
N ASP A 202 -17.08 -5.95 6.35
CA ASP A 202 -18.39 -5.77 5.73
C ASP A 202 -18.54 -4.42 5.03
N ARG A 203 -17.81 -3.39 5.48
CA ARG A 203 -17.97 -2.02 5.00
C ARG A 203 -16.62 -1.45 4.60
N GLY A 204 -16.43 -1.20 3.30
CA GLY A 204 -15.24 -0.51 2.81
C GLY A 204 -15.20 0.94 3.30
N GLY A 205 -16.27 1.69 3.08
CA GLY A 205 -16.36 3.07 3.54
C GLY A 205 -17.50 3.87 2.93
N LEU A 206 -17.91 4.95 3.60
CA LEU A 206 -18.92 5.88 3.09
C LEU A 206 -18.40 7.30 2.86
N VAL A 207 -19.14 8.02 2.02
CA VAL A 207 -19.07 9.48 1.85
C VAL A 207 -20.47 10.02 2.09
N GLY A 208 -20.67 10.67 3.24
CA GLY A 208 -21.98 11.11 3.72
C GLY A 208 -22.71 10.04 4.54
N SER A 209 -22.99 10.35 5.81
CA SER A 209 -23.52 9.39 6.79
C SER A 209 -25.02 9.09 6.64
N SER A 210 -25.77 9.96 5.96
CA SER A 210 -27.21 9.84 5.73
C SER A 210 -27.60 10.43 4.37
N GLU A 211 -28.81 10.13 3.89
CA GLU A 211 -29.37 10.71 2.66
C GLU A 211 -29.54 12.25 2.73
N SER A 212 -29.51 12.85 3.93
CA SER A 212 -29.50 14.31 4.12
C SER A 212 -28.10 14.92 4.22
N GLN A 213 -27.06 14.10 4.37
CA GLN A 213 -25.66 14.53 4.50
C GLN A 213 -24.95 14.55 3.14
N VAL A 214 -25.45 15.38 2.22
CA VAL A 214 -24.99 15.46 0.83
C VAL A 214 -23.86 16.46 0.59
N ASN A 215 -23.46 17.25 1.60
CA ASN A 215 -22.44 18.28 1.47
C ASN A 215 -21.01 17.76 1.74
N ASN A 216 -20.68 16.55 1.27
CA ASN A 216 -19.36 15.93 1.43
C ASN A 216 -18.65 15.83 0.07
N GLY A 217 -17.36 15.47 0.08
CA GLY A 217 -16.54 15.46 -1.12
C GLY A 217 -16.23 16.88 -1.65
N PRO A 218 -15.50 17.00 -2.77
CA PRO A 218 -15.19 15.93 -3.71
C PRO A 218 -14.09 14.99 -3.19
N ILE A 219 -14.05 13.76 -3.73
CA ILE A 219 -13.14 12.69 -3.30
C ILE A 219 -12.59 11.85 -4.45
N THR A 220 -11.36 11.36 -4.30
CA THR A 220 -10.73 10.45 -5.27
C THR A 220 -10.35 9.13 -4.62
N TYR A 221 -10.62 8.04 -5.32
CA TYR A 221 -10.14 6.70 -5.03
C TYR A 221 -9.35 6.23 -6.23
N HIS A 222 -8.04 6.03 -6.09
CA HIS A 222 -7.26 5.47 -7.20
C HIS A 222 -6.20 4.48 -6.79
N HIS A 223 -5.94 3.50 -7.66
CA HIS A 223 -4.90 2.51 -7.43
C HIS A 223 -5.07 1.73 -6.11
N ASN A 224 -6.32 1.55 -5.65
CA ASN A 224 -6.59 0.81 -4.43
C ASN A 224 -6.97 -0.63 -4.74
N ILE A 225 -6.70 -1.54 -3.80
CA ILE A 225 -7.25 -2.89 -3.76
C ILE A 225 -8.41 -2.91 -2.76
N PHE A 226 -9.58 -3.35 -3.23
CA PHE A 226 -10.74 -3.67 -2.42
C PHE A 226 -10.91 -5.20 -2.42
N ASP A 227 -10.52 -5.85 -1.33
CA ASP A 227 -10.38 -7.31 -1.25
C ASP A 227 -11.30 -7.91 -0.18
N ASN A 228 -12.19 -8.83 -0.57
CA ASN A 228 -13.09 -9.52 0.35
C ASN A 228 -13.91 -8.55 1.23
N LEU A 229 -14.61 -7.61 0.58
CA LEU A 229 -15.49 -6.64 1.21
C LEU A 229 -16.95 -7.00 0.97
N ASN A 230 -17.85 -6.79 1.94
CA ASN A 230 -19.27 -7.04 1.67
C ASN A 230 -19.90 -5.92 0.83
N SER A 231 -19.74 -4.66 1.24
CA SER A 231 -20.41 -3.52 0.61
C SER A 231 -19.67 -2.20 0.83
N ARG A 232 -20.20 -1.13 0.22
CA ARG A 232 -19.73 0.26 0.39
C ARG A 232 -18.27 0.39 -0.07
N VAL A 233 -18.01 0.20 -1.37
CA VAL A 233 -16.65 0.25 -1.92
C VAL A 233 -16.45 1.29 -3.04
N PRO A 234 -16.83 2.58 -2.85
CA PRO A 234 -17.45 3.19 -1.66
C PRO A 234 -18.97 3.34 -1.79
N LEU A 235 -19.64 3.69 -0.68
CA LEU A 235 -20.96 4.32 -0.73
C LEU A 235 -20.81 5.83 -0.82
N VAL A 236 -21.45 6.48 -1.79
CA VAL A 236 -21.32 7.92 -2.05
C VAL A 236 -22.69 8.59 -2.04
N ARG A 237 -22.86 9.61 -1.19
CA ARG A 237 -24.08 10.43 -1.12
C ARG A 237 -23.81 11.88 -1.48
N GLY A 238 -24.46 12.37 -2.54
CA GLY A 238 -24.44 13.77 -2.96
C GLY A 238 -23.08 14.37 -3.34
N ALA A 239 -22.02 13.57 -3.31
CA ALA A 239 -20.66 14.02 -3.57
C ALA A 239 -20.23 13.69 -5.00
N THR A 240 -19.32 14.51 -5.54
CA THR A 240 -18.53 14.13 -6.72
C THR A 240 -17.41 13.18 -6.30
N ALA A 241 -17.35 12.00 -6.92
CA ALA A 241 -16.25 11.05 -6.72
C ALA A 241 -15.57 10.69 -8.04
N HIS A 242 -14.24 10.62 -8.03
CA HIS A 242 -13.46 10.05 -9.13
C HIS A 242 -12.83 8.74 -8.66
N ILE A 243 -13.22 7.64 -9.28
CA ILE A 243 -12.87 6.28 -8.88
C ILE A 243 -12.19 5.63 -10.07
N TYR A 244 -10.85 5.55 -10.06
CA TYR A 244 -10.12 5.09 -11.23
C TYR A 244 -8.94 4.17 -10.93
N ASN A 245 -8.65 3.24 -11.84
CA ASN A 245 -7.54 2.28 -11.71
C ASN A 245 -7.51 1.51 -10.37
N ASN A 246 -8.67 1.24 -9.78
CA ASN A 246 -8.77 0.37 -8.60
C ASN A 246 -9.01 -1.08 -9.03
N TYR A 247 -8.59 -2.01 -8.17
CA TYR A 247 -8.86 -3.44 -8.29
C TYR A 247 -9.88 -3.86 -7.23
N TYR A 248 -10.94 -4.54 -7.66
CA TYR A 248 -11.99 -5.07 -6.82
C TYR A 248 -12.05 -6.58 -6.95
N ASP A 249 -11.85 -7.29 -5.84
CA ASP A 249 -11.90 -8.74 -5.78
C ASP A 249 -12.76 -9.19 -4.59
N GLY A 250 -13.78 -9.99 -4.87
CA GLY A 250 -14.60 -10.57 -3.80
C GLY A 250 -15.57 -9.58 -3.14
N VAL A 251 -16.16 -8.64 -3.89
CA VAL A 251 -17.27 -7.82 -3.37
C VAL A 251 -18.52 -8.69 -3.21
N ARG A 252 -18.93 -8.97 -1.96
CA ARG A 252 -19.93 -10.02 -1.65
C ARG A 252 -21.39 -9.59 -1.86
N SER A 253 -21.71 -8.31 -1.70
CA SER A 253 -23.08 -7.79 -1.83
C SER A 253 -23.21 -6.72 -2.92
N SER A 254 -22.59 -5.55 -2.73
CA SER A 254 -22.70 -4.42 -3.66
C SER A 254 -21.46 -3.54 -3.68
N GLY A 255 -21.12 -3.04 -4.86
CA GLY A 255 -19.89 -2.29 -5.13
C GLY A 255 -19.97 -0.79 -4.85
N ILE A 256 -19.59 0.00 -5.86
CA ILE A 256 -19.69 1.45 -5.89
C ILE A 256 -21.18 1.83 -5.90
N ASN A 257 -21.59 2.57 -4.88
CA ASN A 257 -22.99 2.84 -4.63
C ASN A 257 -23.26 4.35 -4.65
N SER A 258 -23.74 4.85 -5.79
CA SER A 258 -24.01 6.26 -6.04
C SER A 258 -25.44 6.60 -5.62
N ARG A 259 -25.63 7.55 -4.71
CA ARG A 259 -26.94 7.89 -4.13
C ARG A 259 -27.11 9.39 -3.91
N ALA A 260 -28.35 9.80 -3.66
CA ALA A 260 -28.68 11.15 -3.18
C ALA A 260 -28.07 12.26 -4.06
N GLY A 261 -28.09 12.08 -5.37
CA GLY A 261 -27.50 13.01 -6.33
C GLY A 261 -25.97 12.98 -6.42
N ALA A 262 -25.31 11.93 -5.91
CA ALA A 262 -23.87 11.74 -6.11
C ALA A 262 -23.54 11.67 -7.60
N GLU A 263 -22.34 12.12 -7.97
CA GLU A 263 -21.83 12.05 -9.34
C GLU A 263 -20.50 11.30 -9.31
N VAL A 264 -20.49 10.04 -9.73
CA VAL A 264 -19.30 9.19 -9.69
C VAL A 264 -18.72 8.91 -11.07
N LYS A 265 -17.50 9.36 -11.33
CA LYS A 265 -16.76 9.00 -12.55
C LYS A 265 -15.93 7.75 -12.27
N VAL A 266 -16.21 6.67 -12.98
CA VAL A 266 -15.66 5.33 -12.74
C VAL A 266 -14.84 4.90 -13.96
N GLU A 267 -13.51 4.95 -13.87
CA GLU A 267 -12.62 4.80 -15.04
C GLU A 267 -11.52 3.76 -14.87
N ASN A 268 -11.34 2.89 -15.86
CA ASN A 268 -10.25 1.93 -15.93
C ASN A 268 -10.04 1.08 -14.64
N ASN A 269 -11.12 0.78 -13.92
CA ASN A 269 -11.08 -0.14 -12.80
C ASN A 269 -11.21 -1.59 -13.29
N TYR A 270 -10.73 -2.53 -12.50
CA TYR A 270 -10.85 -3.96 -12.77
C TYR A 270 -11.66 -4.62 -11.65
N PHE A 271 -12.73 -5.33 -12.02
CA PHE A 271 -13.60 -6.05 -11.10
C PHE A 271 -13.55 -7.55 -11.38
N GLU A 272 -13.30 -8.38 -10.38
CA GLU A 272 -13.51 -9.83 -10.42
C GLU A 272 -14.20 -10.33 -9.15
N ASN A 273 -14.86 -11.48 -9.26
CA ASN A 273 -15.56 -12.15 -8.14
C ASN A 273 -16.51 -11.20 -7.35
N SER A 274 -17.10 -10.22 -8.04
CA SER A 274 -17.76 -9.08 -7.42
C SER A 274 -19.23 -9.01 -7.82
N LYS A 275 -20.11 -8.91 -6.83
CA LYS A 275 -21.55 -8.74 -7.02
C LYS A 275 -21.92 -7.26 -7.07
N ASP A 276 -22.77 -6.92 -8.04
CA ASP A 276 -23.29 -5.58 -8.29
C ASP A 276 -22.21 -4.46 -8.20
N PRO A 277 -21.15 -4.51 -9.03
CA PRO A 277 -20.00 -3.61 -8.92
C PRO A 277 -20.29 -2.10 -8.92
N LEU A 278 -21.38 -1.67 -9.55
CA LEU A 278 -21.77 -0.27 -9.68
C LEU A 278 -23.30 -0.17 -9.70
N GLY A 279 -23.88 0.82 -9.04
CA GLY A 279 -25.30 1.13 -9.16
C GLY A 279 -25.80 2.10 -8.10
N THR A 280 -27.12 2.16 -7.98
CA THR A 280 -27.84 2.81 -6.88
C THR A 280 -28.49 1.69 -6.08
N PHE A 281 -28.10 1.49 -4.82
CA PHE A 281 -28.65 0.39 -4.01
C PHE A 281 -29.34 0.95 -2.76
N TYR A 282 -30.30 0.25 -2.17
CA TYR A 282 -30.96 0.57 -0.89
C TYR A 282 -31.34 2.06 -0.72
N THR A 283 -31.86 2.70 -1.77
CA THR A 283 -32.37 4.08 -1.76
C THR A 283 -33.32 4.31 -2.93
N THR A 284 -34.23 5.26 -2.80
CA THR A 284 -35.10 5.74 -3.89
C THR A 284 -34.62 7.07 -4.47
N THR A 285 -33.51 7.62 -3.98
CA THR A 285 -32.91 8.84 -4.52
C THR A 285 -31.63 8.48 -5.26
N ASP A 286 -31.72 8.49 -6.58
CA ASP A 286 -30.65 8.09 -7.47
C ASP A 286 -29.38 8.93 -7.28
N GLY A 287 -28.24 8.29 -7.51
CA GLY A 287 -27.03 8.96 -7.93
C GLY A 287 -26.81 8.79 -9.44
N TYR A 288 -25.72 9.38 -9.92
CA TYR A 288 -25.30 9.36 -11.31
C TYR A 288 -23.90 8.81 -11.44
N TRP A 289 -23.60 8.25 -12.60
CA TRP A 289 -22.26 7.78 -12.95
C TRP A 289 -21.90 8.05 -14.40
N GLN A 290 -20.60 8.20 -14.62
CA GLN A 290 -19.99 8.14 -15.93
C GLN A 290 -18.96 7.02 -15.92
N VAL A 291 -19.03 6.11 -16.89
CA VAL A 291 -18.12 4.96 -17.00
C VAL A 291 -17.23 5.07 -18.23
N ALA A 292 -15.97 4.67 -18.11
CA ALA A 292 -15.07 4.47 -19.25
C ALA A 292 -14.00 3.41 -18.92
N GLY A 293 -13.69 2.53 -19.89
CA GLY A 293 -12.53 1.63 -19.81
C GLY A 293 -12.51 0.59 -18.67
N ASN A 294 -13.57 0.44 -17.88
CA ASN A 294 -13.64 -0.56 -16.81
C ASN A 294 -13.68 -1.98 -17.39
N THR A 295 -13.04 -2.92 -16.69
CA THR A 295 -13.10 -4.35 -16.99
C THR A 295 -13.94 -5.08 -15.94
N PHE A 296 -14.99 -5.75 -16.40
CA PHE A 296 -15.80 -6.67 -15.58
C PHE A 296 -15.37 -8.11 -15.91
N GLY A 297 -14.43 -8.63 -15.12
CA GLY A 297 -13.81 -9.93 -15.30
C GLY A 297 -14.66 -11.11 -14.83
N SER A 298 -14.02 -12.26 -14.64
CA SER A 298 -14.69 -13.49 -14.19
C SER A 298 -15.34 -13.33 -12.82
N GLY A 299 -16.48 -13.99 -12.62
CA GLY A 299 -17.18 -14.00 -11.34
C GLY A 299 -17.95 -12.72 -11.02
N VAL A 300 -17.94 -11.71 -11.91
CA VAL A 300 -18.84 -10.56 -11.79
C VAL A 300 -20.28 -10.99 -12.02
N THR A 301 -21.17 -10.60 -11.11
CA THR A 301 -22.61 -10.90 -11.18
C THR A 301 -23.45 -9.65 -10.97
N TRP A 302 -24.65 -9.66 -11.53
CA TRP A 302 -25.61 -8.56 -11.46
C TRP A 302 -26.96 -9.10 -11.01
N SER A 303 -27.58 -8.44 -10.04
CA SER A 303 -28.94 -8.73 -9.58
C SER A 303 -29.97 -8.09 -10.52
N ASP A 304 -31.24 -8.52 -10.39
CA ASP A 304 -32.35 -7.83 -11.03
C ASP A 304 -32.64 -6.49 -10.31
N SER A 305 -33.13 -5.52 -11.07
CA SER A 305 -33.59 -4.23 -10.55
C SER A 305 -34.92 -4.34 -9.78
N ASP A 306 -35.07 -3.52 -8.74
CA ASP A 306 -36.33 -3.28 -8.03
C ASP A 306 -36.48 -1.81 -7.58
N SER A 307 -37.50 -1.52 -6.77
CA SER A 307 -37.84 -0.14 -6.37
C SER A 307 -36.75 0.65 -5.64
N ASP A 308 -35.80 0.00 -4.98
CA ASP A 308 -34.71 0.68 -4.27
C ASP A 308 -33.33 0.06 -4.55
N TYR A 309 -33.24 -0.87 -5.49
CA TYR A 309 -32.02 -1.59 -5.86
C TYR A 309 -31.86 -1.63 -7.38
N GLU A 310 -30.91 -0.86 -7.90
CA GLU A 310 -30.72 -0.61 -9.33
C GLU A 310 -29.23 -0.80 -9.73
N PRO A 311 -28.82 -2.04 -10.03
CA PRO A 311 -27.48 -2.33 -10.55
C PRO A 311 -27.28 -1.75 -11.94
N ALA A 312 -26.07 -1.24 -12.23
CA ALA A 312 -25.78 -0.60 -13.51
C ALA A 312 -25.60 -1.59 -14.67
N GLY A 313 -25.27 -2.85 -14.39
CA GLY A 313 -24.97 -3.87 -15.40
C GLY A 313 -26.11 -4.88 -15.62
N PRO A 314 -25.88 -5.91 -16.45
CA PRO A 314 -24.61 -6.25 -17.11
C PRO A 314 -24.23 -5.30 -18.26
N ASN A 315 -25.18 -4.56 -18.81
CA ASN A 315 -24.94 -3.61 -19.91
C ASN A 315 -24.70 -2.19 -19.38
N VAL A 316 -23.58 -2.00 -18.69
CA VAL A 316 -23.27 -0.74 -18.00
C VAL A 316 -23.21 0.44 -18.99
N GLN A 317 -24.02 1.47 -18.73
CA GLN A 317 -24.04 2.73 -19.47
C GLN A 317 -23.88 3.92 -18.53
N SER A 318 -23.29 5.00 -19.03
CA SER A 318 -23.24 6.28 -18.31
C SER A 318 -24.62 6.90 -18.18
N THR A 319 -24.94 7.45 -17.02
CA THR A 319 -26.19 8.18 -16.74
C THR A 319 -25.99 9.69 -16.72
N ALA A 320 -24.75 10.17 -16.63
CA ALA A 320 -24.39 11.58 -16.69
C ALA A 320 -23.03 11.81 -17.37
N SER A 321 -22.68 13.07 -17.58
CA SER A 321 -21.33 13.54 -17.93
C SER A 321 -20.76 14.31 -16.75
N ILE A 322 -19.59 13.90 -16.27
CA ILE A 322 -18.98 14.35 -15.02
C ILE A 322 -17.58 14.89 -15.34
N SER A 323 -17.30 16.10 -14.86
CA SER A 323 -16.01 16.78 -15.07
C SER A 323 -15.08 16.59 -13.88
N ILE A 324 -13.80 16.27 -14.15
CA ILE A 324 -12.74 16.11 -13.13
C ILE A 324 -11.74 17.26 -13.27
N PRO A 325 -11.57 18.13 -12.25
CA PRO A 325 -10.82 19.37 -12.35
C PRO A 325 -9.32 19.22 -12.01
N TYR A 326 -8.72 18.07 -12.28
CA TYR A 326 -7.27 17.87 -12.08
C TYR A 326 -6.69 16.94 -13.14
N SER A 327 -5.38 17.00 -13.33
CA SER A 327 -4.66 16.11 -14.24
C SER A 327 -4.42 14.75 -13.60
N TYR A 328 -4.56 13.69 -14.39
CA TYR A 328 -4.30 12.30 -14.01
C TYR A 328 -3.93 11.51 -15.27
N SER A 329 -3.24 10.40 -15.07
CA SER A 329 -2.95 9.40 -16.09
C SER A 329 -3.68 8.12 -15.74
N LEU A 330 -4.13 7.39 -16.76
CA LEU A 330 -4.83 6.12 -16.58
C LEU A 330 -3.97 4.97 -17.07
N ASP A 331 -3.78 3.97 -16.22
CA ASP A 331 -3.32 2.66 -16.65
C ASP A 331 -4.44 1.90 -17.36
N GLY A 332 -4.07 0.93 -18.20
CA GLY A 332 -5.04 0.01 -18.79
C GLY A 332 -5.70 -0.85 -17.70
N ALA A 333 -7.03 -0.97 -17.71
CA ALA A 333 -7.72 -1.76 -16.68
C ALA A 333 -7.19 -3.20 -16.56
N SER A 334 -6.79 -3.83 -17.67
CA SER A 334 -6.31 -5.22 -17.70
C SER A 334 -5.01 -5.49 -16.94
N CYS A 335 -4.19 -4.45 -16.69
CA CYS A 335 -2.91 -4.60 -15.97
C CYS A 335 -2.98 -4.13 -14.52
N ILE A 336 -4.13 -3.57 -14.09
CA ILE A 336 -4.28 -2.99 -12.76
C ILE A 336 -4.02 -3.99 -11.65
N ARG A 337 -4.46 -5.25 -11.81
CA ARG A 337 -4.16 -6.30 -10.85
C ARG A 337 -2.66 -6.41 -10.57
N ASP A 338 -1.85 -6.56 -11.61
CA ASP A 338 -0.40 -6.81 -11.50
C ASP A 338 0.35 -5.58 -10.94
N ILE A 339 -0.06 -4.37 -11.33
CA ILE A 339 0.49 -3.12 -10.78
C ILE A 339 0.21 -3.06 -9.27
N LEU A 340 -1.05 -3.29 -8.88
CA LEU A 340 -1.47 -3.08 -7.50
C LEU A 340 -0.96 -4.16 -6.55
N GLU A 341 -0.71 -5.40 -7.02
CA GLU A 341 -0.02 -6.42 -6.23
C GLU A 341 1.36 -5.93 -5.71
N ASN A 342 2.01 -5.03 -6.46
CA ASN A 342 3.34 -4.51 -6.15
C ASN A 342 3.34 -3.11 -5.53
N THR A 343 2.30 -2.31 -5.78
CA THR A 343 2.26 -0.90 -5.38
C THR A 343 1.28 -0.63 -4.23
N ALA A 344 0.15 -1.33 -4.15
CA ALA A 344 -0.88 -0.99 -3.15
C ALA A 344 -0.54 -1.51 -1.74
N GLY A 345 -0.84 -0.69 -0.74
CA GLY A 345 -0.78 -1.00 0.68
C GLY A 345 0.46 -0.44 1.37
N ALA A 346 0.47 -0.59 2.70
CA ALA A 346 1.67 -0.34 3.49
C ALA A 346 2.77 -1.35 3.13
N ASN A 347 4.02 -0.98 3.42
CA ASN A 347 5.21 -1.79 3.19
C ASN A 347 5.49 -2.09 1.71
N LYS A 348 5.18 -1.13 0.83
CA LYS A 348 5.46 -1.19 -0.62
C LYS A 348 6.51 -0.19 -1.08
N ASN A 349 7.28 0.35 -0.13
CA ASN A 349 8.23 1.45 -0.38
C ASN A 349 7.60 2.65 -1.08
N LEU A 350 6.28 2.84 -0.97
CA LEU A 350 5.54 3.88 -1.67
C LEU A 350 5.67 3.80 -3.21
N ALA A 351 5.84 2.59 -3.75
CA ALA A 351 5.95 2.33 -5.18
C ALA A 351 4.66 2.72 -5.90
N VAL A 352 4.78 3.30 -7.09
CA VAL A 352 3.63 3.79 -7.85
C VAL A 352 3.68 3.33 -9.30
N SER A 353 2.52 3.36 -9.94
CA SER A 353 2.42 3.13 -11.38
C SER A 353 3.21 4.19 -12.17
N ASP A 354 3.77 3.78 -13.31
CA ASP A 354 4.30 4.71 -14.32
C ASP A 354 3.23 5.22 -15.31
N GLY A 355 1.98 4.75 -15.18
CA GLY A 355 0.88 5.09 -16.06
C GLY A 355 0.91 4.36 -17.41
N SER A 356 1.75 3.33 -17.54
CA SER A 356 1.92 2.52 -18.76
C SER A 356 1.95 1.02 -18.43
N CYS A 357 1.19 0.59 -17.42
CA CYS A 357 1.19 -0.78 -16.91
C CYS A 357 2.51 -1.26 -16.29
N GLY A 358 3.41 -0.34 -15.93
CA GLY A 358 4.60 -0.62 -15.16
C GLY A 358 4.53 -0.04 -13.74
N SER A 359 5.52 -0.36 -12.92
CA SER A 359 5.68 0.23 -11.59
C SER A 359 7.08 0.82 -11.45
N THR A 360 7.17 2.00 -10.86
CA THR A 360 8.44 2.59 -10.45
C THR A 360 8.77 2.20 -9.01
N GLY A 361 10.04 1.91 -8.73
CA GLY A 361 10.52 1.74 -7.37
C GLY A 361 10.33 3.04 -6.60
N GLY A 362 9.54 3.01 -5.52
CA GLY A 362 9.32 4.18 -4.70
C GLY A 362 10.62 4.63 -4.05
N GLY A 363 10.95 5.92 -4.22
CA GLY A 363 12.14 6.52 -3.63
C GLY A 363 12.11 6.33 -2.12
N GLY A 364 13.06 5.56 -1.59
CA GLY A 364 13.23 5.42 -0.15
C GLY A 364 13.51 6.79 0.44
N ASP A 365 12.59 7.28 1.28
CA ASP A 365 12.88 8.37 2.20
C ASP A 365 13.73 7.80 3.36
N THR A 366 14.94 7.35 3.02
CA THR A 366 15.94 6.92 4.00
C THR A 366 16.63 8.18 4.49
N GLY A 367 16.17 8.68 5.64
CA GLY A 367 16.89 9.70 6.38
C GLY A 367 18.30 9.23 6.73
N GLY A 368 19.29 9.89 6.11
CA GLY A 368 20.60 10.24 6.69
C GLY A 368 21.64 9.12 6.88
N GLY A 369 22.76 9.25 6.15
CA GLY A 369 24.00 8.52 6.40
C GLY A 369 25.16 8.99 5.52
N ASP A 370 25.45 10.30 5.53
CA ASP A 370 26.65 10.85 4.89
C ASP A 370 27.91 10.45 5.68
N THR A 371 28.81 9.72 5.03
CA THR A 371 30.23 9.69 5.37
C THR A 371 31.06 10.01 4.13
N GLY A 372 31.13 11.29 3.80
CA GLY A 372 32.38 12.01 3.53
C GLY A 372 33.26 11.52 2.37
N GLY A 373 33.11 12.20 1.24
CA GLY A 373 34.21 12.97 0.61
C GLY A 373 35.20 12.24 -0.29
N GLY A 374 35.30 12.70 -1.55
CA GLY A 374 36.52 12.51 -2.35
C GLY A 374 36.37 12.55 -3.88
N ASP A 375 36.10 13.73 -4.41
CA ASP A 375 36.69 14.35 -5.63
C ASP A 375 36.77 13.64 -7.02
N THR A 376 36.29 14.43 -7.99
CA THR A 376 36.48 14.54 -9.46
C THR A 376 36.93 13.38 -10.36
N GLY A 377 36.19 13.23 -11.47
CA GLY A 377 36.79 13.04 -12.80
C GLY A 377 36.01 12.18 -13.80
N GLY A 378 35.35 12.85 -14.76
CA GLY A 378 35.35 12.53 -16.20
C GLY A 378 35.00 11.12 -16.71
N GLY A 379 33.94 11.07 -17.52
CA GLY A 379 34.03 10.55 -18.89
C GLY A 379 34.04 9.04 -19.14
N ASP A 380 32.95 8.60 -19.76
CA ASP A 380 32.90 7.67 -20.90
C ASP A 380 32.94 6.14 -20.68
N ASN A 381 32.18 5.51 -21.57
CA ASN A 381 31.90 4.09 -21.85
C ASN A 381 32.78 3.01 -21.20
N GLY A 382 32.11 1.98 -20.67
CA GLY A 382 32.72 0.67 -20.45
C GLY A 382 31.75 -0.32 -19.82
N GLY A 383 31.25 -1.26 -20.62
CA GLY A 383 30.65 -2.49 -20.10
C GLY A 383 31.66 -3.24 -19.24
N GLY A 384 31.16 -3.87 -18.18
CA GLY A 384 31.92 -4.69 -17.26
C GLY A 384 31.06 -5.82 -16.76
N ASP A 385 31.19 -6.96 -17.43
CA ASP A 385 30.82 -8.29 -16.95
C ASP A 385 31.75 -8.75 -15.80
N ASP A 386 31.26 -9.80 -15.13
CA ASP A 386 31.85 -10.68 -14.11
C ASP A 386 31.87 -10.15 -12.66
N ASN A 387 31.35 -10.88 -11.66
CA ASN A 387 31.46 -12.33 -11.48
C ASN A 387 30.48 -12.85 -10.40
N SER A 388 29.72 -13.92 -10.69
CA SER A 388 29.45 -15.06 -9.78
C SER A 388 28.28 -15.91 -10.29
N GLY A 389 28.59 -16.95 -11.07
CA GLY A 389 27.66 -18.03 -11.43
C GLY A 389 27.88 -18.45 -12.87
N GLY A 390 28.33 -19.69 -13.11
CA GLY A 390 28.67 -20.18 -14.46
C GLY A 390 27.57 -19.96 -15.50
N ASN A 391 27.96 -20.02 -16.79
CA ASN A 391 27.08 -19.72 -17.93
C ASN A 391 25.68 -20.34 -17.77
N PRO A 392 24.60 -19.56 -18.01
CA PRO A 392 23.25 -20.07 -17.89
C PRO A 392 23.04 -21.26 -18.84
N PRO A 393 22.20 -22.24 -18.46
CA PRO A 393 21.77 -23.32 -19.35
C PRO A 393 21.24 -22.77 -20.68
N SER A 394 21.44 -23.50 -21.77
CA SER A 394 20.88 -23.13 -23.07
C SER A 394 19.35 -23.27 -23.04
N GLY A 395 18.62 -22.16 -23.17
CA GLY A 395 17.16 -22.14 -23.17
C GLY A 395 16.60 -20.84 -22.59
N THR A 396 15.28 -20.67 -22.66
CA THR A 396 14.60 -19.53 -22.01
C THR A 396 14.44 -19.83 -20.53
N ASN A 397 14.89 -18.94 -19.64
CA ASN A 397 14.56 -19.04 -18.22
C ASN A 397 13.08 -18.72 -18.01
N LEU A 398 12.29 -19.76 -17.75
CA LEU A 398 10.85 -19.69 -17.55
C LEU A 398 10.48 -19.06 -16.21
N ALA A 399 11.40 -19.05 -15.24
CA ALA A 399 11.16 -18.48 -13.92
C ALA A 399 10.83 -16.97 -14.01
N LEU A 400 11.46 -16.24 -14.92
CA LEU A 400 11.29 -14.78 -15.07
C LEU A 400 9.82 -14.36 -15.36
N ASN A 401 9.04 -15.25 -15.97
CA ASN A 401 7.63 -15.01 -16.28
C ASN A 401 6.68 -15.85 -15.41
N ALA A 402 7.22 -16.57 -14.42
CA ALA A 402 6.47 -17.42 -13.53
C ALA A 402 6.12 -16.69 -12.22
N GLN A 403 5.42 -17.39 -11.32
CA GLN A 403 5.20 -16.93 -9.95
C GLN A 403 6.08 -17.70 -8.98
N SER A 404 6.21 -17.23 -7.75
CA SER A 404 6.91 -17.94 -6.68
C SER A 404 6.10 -18.03 -5.40
N ASP A 405 6.37 -19.03 -4.57
CA ASP A 405 6.06 -19.00 -3.14
C ASP A 405 7.10 -19.79 -2.34
N GLY A 406 6.94 -19.89 -1.03
CA GLY A 406 7.87 -20.65 -0.18
C GLY A 406 7.28 -20.99 1.18
N SER A 407 8.10 -21.65 2.02
CA SER A 407 7.69 -22.08 3.36
C SER A 407 7.74 -20.96 4.40
N SER A 408 8.75 -20.10 4.33
CA SER A 408 8.96 -18.96 5.22
C SER A 408 9.94 -17.97 4.59
N LYS A 409 10.02 -16.76 5.13
CA LYS A 409 10.97 -15.74 4.66
C LYS A 409 11.54 -14.94 5.83
N TYR A 410 12.82 -14.60 5.73
CA TYR A 410 13.46 -13.64 6.61
C TYR A 410 13.01 -12.22 6.25
N SER A 411 12.92 -11.35 7.26
CA SER A 411 12.51 -9.96 7.07
C SER A 411 13.40 -9.26 6.05
N GLY A 412 12.80 -8.50 5.15
CA GLY A 412 13.52 -7.79 4.07
C GLY A 412 13.82 -8.64 2.83
N THR A 413 13.38 -9.90 2.77
CA THR A 413 13.50 -10.74 1.56
C THR A 413 12.12 -11.06 0.98
N SER A 414 12.05 -11.43 -0.30
CA SER A 414 10.82 -11.84 -0.97
C SER A 414 11.02 -13.14 -1.71
N TYR A 415 9.96 -13.94 -1.86
CA TYR A 415 9.95 -15.06 -2.81
C TYR A 415 10.12 -14.55 -4.25
N GLY A 416 9.70 -13.29 -4.50
CA GLY A 416 9.96 -12.47 -5.68
C GLY A 416 11.37 -12.62 -6.25
N ASN A 417 12.33 -12.48 -5.34
CA ASN A 417 13.72 -12.24 -5.64
C ASN A 417 14.38 -13.39 -6.40
N VAL A 418 13.91 -14.63 -6.25
CA VAL A 418 14.54 -15.78 -6.94
C VAL A 418 14.22 -15.90 -8.43
N ARG A 419 13.57 -14.90 -9.02
CA ARG A 419 13.17 -14.93 -10.43
C ARG A 419 13.12 -13.56 -11.06
N ASP A 420 13.75 -12.56 -10.46
CA ASP A 420 13.77 -11.20 -11.00
C ASP A 420 14.95 -10.99 -11.96
N GLY A 421 15.87 -11.94 -12.05
CA GLY A 421 17.06 -11.88 -12.88
C GLY A 421 18.17 -11.03 -12.25
N ASP A 422 18.02 -10.62 -10.99
CA ASP A 422 18.96 -9.80 -10.25
C ASP A 422 19.63 -10.62 -9.13
N VAL A 423 20.85 -11.07 -9.42
CA VAL A 423 21.65 -11.85 -8.46
C VAL A 423 22.09 -11.07 -7.21
N SER A 424 21.79 -9.77 -7.13
CA SER A 424 22.03 -8.94 -5.93
C SER A 424 20.87 -8.97 -4.93
N THR A 425 19.66 -9.31 -5.37
CA THR A 425 18.54 -9.58 -4.48
C THR A 425 18.50 -11.07 -4.12
N TYR A 426 17.78 -11.43 -3.06
CA TYR A 426 17.67 -12.84 -2.67
C TYR A 426 16.42 -13.13 -1.83
N TRP A 427 15.93 -14.36 -1.92
CA TRP A 427 15.10 -14.95 -0.89
C TRP A 427 15.96 -15.59 0.19
N SER A 428 15.54 -15.50 1.45
CA SER A 428 16.16 -16.24 2.54
C SER A 428 15.08 -16.81 3.46
N PRO A 429 15.14 -18.09 3.87
CA PRO A 429 14.18 -18.65 4.80
C PRO A 429 14.34 -18.05 6.21
N SER A 430 13.33 -18.23 7.07
CA SER A 430 13.39 -17.72 8.46
C SER A 430 14.45 -18.43 9.33
N GLY A 431 14.94 -19.60 8.92
CA GLY A 431 15.97 -20.40 9.61
C GLY A 431 17.03 -20.93 8.65
N THR A 432 17.66 -22.05 8.98
CA THR A 432 18.66 -22.73 8.12
C THR A 432 18.05 -23.72 7.13
N THR A 433 16.74 -23.93 7.19
CA THR A 433 15.98 -24.80 6.28
C THR A 433 14.80 -24.02 5.71
N GLY A 434 14.28 -24.47 4.58
CA GLY A 434 13.11 -23.86 3.96
C GLY A 434 12.89 -24.33 2.54
N ARG A 435 11.76 -23.91 1.97
CA ARG A 435 11.40 -24.20 0.58
C ARG A 435 11.15 -22.91 -0.16
N ILE A 436 11.69 -22.82 -1.36
CA ILE A 436 11.31 -21.84 -2.37
C ILE A 436 10.79 -22.57 -3.61
N SER A 437 9.83 -21.98 -4.29
CA SER A 437 9.13 -22.62 -5.39
C SER A 437 8.95 -21.67 -6.56
N ILE A 438 9.04 -22.20 -7.78
CA ILE A 438 8.55 -21.56 -9.00
C ILE A 438 7.27 -22.29 -9.43
N LYS A 439 6.20 -21.54 -9.72
CA LYS A 439 4.85 -22.06 -9.99
C LYS A 439 4.21 -21.38 -11.19
N ARG A 440 3.12 -21.97 -11.69
CA ARG A 440 2.42 -21.57 -12.92
C ARG A 440 3.27 -21.77 -14.17
N LEU A 441 4.13 -22.79 -14.15
CA LEU A 441 4.97 -23.14 -15.30
C LEU A 441 4.14 -23.82 -16.40
N ASN A 442 3.21 -24.69 -16.01
CA ASN A 442 2.35 -25.51 -16.87
C ASN A 442 3.04 -25.99 -18.16
N THR A 443 4.25 -26.52 -18.03
CA THR A 443 5.09 -26.90 -19.16
C THR A 443 6.09 -28.00 -18.78
N THR A 444 6.74 -28.56 -19.80
CA THR A 444 7.81 -29.54 -19.61
C THR A 444 9.13 -28.83 -19.36
N VAL A 445 9.79 -29.18 -18.25
CA VAL A 445 11.10 -28.66 -17.84
C VAL A 445 12.04 -29.83 -17.56
N ASN A 446 13.33 -29.61 -17.67
CA ASN A 446 14.32 -30.66 -17.39
C ASN A 446 15.59 -30.15 -16.71
N THR A 447 15.71 -28.84 -16.55
CA THR A 447 16.90 -28.22 -16.01
C THR A 447 16.52 -27.05 -15.10
N VAL A 448 17.22 -26.93 -13.97
CA VAL A 448 17.14 -25.73 -13.12
C VAL A 448 18.55 -25.26 -12.75
N ARG A 449 18.65 -23.98 -12.39
CA ARG A 449 19.85 -23.39 -11.81
C ARG A 449 19.46 -22.60 -10.57
N VAL A 450 20.16 -22.86 -9.47
CA VAL A 450 19.94 -22.19 -8.18
C VAL A 450 21.21 -21.46 -7.82
N ILE A 451 21.11 -20.16 -7.54
CA ILE A 451 22.26 -19.31 -7.26
C ILE A 451 22.18 -18.86 -5.81
N GLU A 452 23.24 -19.10 -5.04
CA GLU A 452 23.41 -18.48 -3.72
C GLU A 452 24.11 -17.12 -3.88
N THR A 453 23.79 -16.15 -3.03
CA THR A 453 24.58 -14.91 -2.99
C THR A 453 26.03 -15.22 -2.57
N SER A 454 26.96 -14.35 -2.94
CA SER A 454 28.38 -14.45 -2.54
C SER A 454 28.56 -14.50 -1.02
N THR A 455 27.63 -13.93 -0.25
CA THR A 455 27.68 -13.86 1.22
C THR A 455 27.41 -15.22 1.88
N THR A 456 26.60 -16.08 1.23
CA THR A 456 26.23 -17.39 1.76
C THR A 456 26.54 -18.52 0.80
N GLN A 457 27.46 -18.32 -0.15
CA GLN A 457 27.79 -19.32 -1.15
C GLN A 457 28.32 -20.60 -0.49
N GLY A 458 27.74 -21.75 -0.84
CA GLY A 458 28.06 -23.03 -0.25
C GLY A 458 27.46 -23.26 1.14
N ALA A 459 26.51 -22.43 1.58
CA ALA A 459 25.87 -22.59 2.87
C ALA A 459 24.92 -23.80 2.88
N VAL A 460 24.22 -24.09 1.77
CA VAL A 460 23.32 -25.24 1.66
C VAL A 460 24.10 -26.56 1.58
N THR A 461 23.88 -27.44 2.56
CA THR A 461 24.60 -28.72 2.72
C THR A 461 23.75 -29.96 2.45
N SER A 462 22.44 -29.81 2.30
CA SER A 462 21.53 -30.86 1.80
C SER A 462 20.29 -30.22 1.21
N TRP A 463 19.88 -30.67 0.02
CA TRP A 463 18.72 -30.15 -0.68
C TRP A 463 18.02 -31.21 -1.54
N GLN A 464 16.76 -30.93 -1.88
CA GLN A 464 15.94 -31.68 -2.83
C GLN A 464 15.25 -30.74 -3.82
N LEU A 465 15.16 -31.17 -5.08
CA LEU A 465 14.29 -30.59 -6.09
C LEU A 465 13.06 -31.49 -6.22
N VAL A 466 11.86 -30.95 -5.97
CA VAL A 466 10.63 -31.74 -5.86
C VAL A 466 9.59 -31.22 -6.85
N ASN A 467 9.01 -32.13 -7.63
CA ASN A 467 7.80 -31.85 -8.38
C ASN A 467 6.66 -31.68 -7.39
N ASN A 468 6.13 -30.47 -7.26
CA ASN A 468 5.10 -30.17 -6.26
C ASN A 468 3.78 -30.89 -6.54
N ASP A 469 3.47 -31.15 -7.80
CA ASP A 469 2.18 -31.70 -8.23
C ASP A 469 2.07 -33.18 -7.90
N THR A 470 3.21 -33.89 -7.88
CA THR A 470 3.26 -35.35 -7.62
C THR A 470 3.96 -35.72 -6.32
N GLY A 471 4.71 -34.79 -5.72
CA GLY A 471 5.58 -35.06 -4.56
C GLY A 471 6.87 -35.82 -4.90
N SER A 472 7.15 -36.08 -6.19
CA SER A 472 8.34 -36.83 -6.61
C SER A 472 9.61 -36.00 -6.47
N VAL A 473 10.66 -36.57 -5.88
CA VAL A 473 12.01 -35.97 -5.84
C VAL A 473 12.66 -36.15 -7.21
N LEU A 474 12.92 -35.04 -7.90
CA LEU A 474 13.52 -35.00 -9.22
C LEU A 474 15.06 -35.05 -9.17
N ALA A 475 15.63 -34.43 -8.13
CA ALA A 475 17.06 -34.44 -7.86
C ALA A 475 17.32 -34.13 -6.38
N SER A 476 18.50 -34.47 -5.87
CA SER A 476 18.97 -34.09 -4.54
C SER A 476 20.49 -33.99 -4.50
N GLY A 477 21.04 -33.32 -3.50
CA GLY A 477 22.49 -33.18 -3.35
C GLY A 477 22.92 -32.57 -2.03
N ASN A 478 24.23 -32.64 -1.77
CA ASN A 478 24.85 -32.11 -0.55
C ASN A 478 25.60 -30.78 -0.76
N SER A 479 25.50 -30.23 -1.97
CA SER A 479 26.00 -28.93 -2.40
C SER A 479 25.24 -28.52 -3.67
N ILE A 480 25.01 -27.23 -3.90
CA ILE A 480 24.30 -26.76 -5.09
C ILE A 480 25.28 -26.74 -6.29
N PRO A 481 25.08 -27.58 -7.33
CA PRO A 481 25.92 -27.53 -8.53
C PRO A 481 25.55 -26.32 -9.41
N SER A 482 26.38 -26.01 -10.40
CA SER A 482 26.11 -24.90 -11.34
C SER A 482 24.81 -25.09 -12.13
N THR A 483 24.38 -26.34 -12.33
CA THR A 483 23.14 -26.70 -13.01
C THR A 483 22.65 -28.05 -12.48
N ILE A 484 21.34 -28.20 -12.33
CA ILE A 484 20.70 -29.44 -11.89
C ILE A 484 19.82 -29.93 -13.05
N SER A 485 20.19 -31.06 -13.66
CA SER A 485 19.43 -31.69 -14.73
C SER A 485 18.69 -32.93 -14.25
N PHE A 486 17.51 -33.17 -14.81
CA PHE A 486 16.65 -34.32 -14.52
C PHE A 486 15.88 -34.71 -15.79
N SER A 487 15.13 -35.82 -15.76
CA SER A 487 14.31 -36.24 -16.89
C SER A 487 13.24 -35.21 -17.23
N ASN A 488 12.90 -35.05 -18.51
CA ASN A 488 11.79 -34.19 -18.95
C ASN A 488 10.54 -34.45 -18.12
N THR A 489 10.08 -33.42 -17.40
CA THR A 489 8.98 -33.51 -16.45
C THR A 489 7.98 -32.41 -16.74
N ASN A 490 6.73 -32.78 -17.02
CA ASN A 490 5.63 -31.82 -17.09
C ASN A 490 5.17 -31.47 -15.66
N LEU A 491 5.19 -30.18 -15.33
CA LEU A 491 4.78 -29.69 -14.02
C LEU A 491 4.25 -28.27 -14.10
N ASP A 492 3.36 -27.93 -13.16
CA ASP A 492 2.93 -26.57 -12.90
C ASP A 492 3.82 -25.89 -11.85
N LYS A 493 4.37 -26.67 -10.91
CA LYS A 493 5.17 -26.13 -9.81
C LYS A 493 6.34 -27.02 -9.42
N ILE A 494 7.49 -26.40 -9.23
CA ILE A 494 8.74 -27.05 -8.80
C ILE A 494 9.27 -26.39 -7.52
N ASN A 495 9.73 -27.20 -6.59
CA ASN A 495 10.19 -26.78 -5.27
C ASN A 495 11.68 -27.05 -5.12
N PHE A 496 12.46 -26.05 -4.70
CA PHE A 496 13.78 -26.25 -4.13
C PHE A 496 13.66 -26.27 -2.60
N VAL A 497 13.91 -27.43 -2.01
CA VAL A 497 13.81 -27.69 -0.57
C VAL A 497 15.22 -27.77 0.01
N ILE A 498 15.49 -26.94 1.02
CA ILE A 498 16.75 -26.93 1.77
C ILE A 498 16.52 -27.75 3.04
N ASP A 499 17.13 -28.94 3.09
CA ASP A 499 17.04 -29.85 4.24
C ASP A 499 18.05 -29.49 5.33
N SER A 500 19.22 -28.96 4.95
CA SER A 500 20.21 -28.43 5.90
C SER A 500 21.11 -27.37 5.27
N ALA A 501 21.55 -26.42 6.10
CA ALA A 501 22.56 -25.42 5.75
C ALA A 501 23.41 -25.06 6.98
N THR A 502 24.66 -24.66 6.77
CA THR A 502 25.61 -24.27 7.84
C THR A 502 25.27 -22.92 8.48
N GLN A 503 24.56 -22.07 7.73
CA GLN A 503 23.99 -20.80 8.16
C GLN A 503 22.71 -20.55 7.38
N ARG A 504 21.98 -19.47 7.69
CA ARG A 504 20.78 -19.11 6.94
C ARG A 504 21.17 -18.80 5.48
N PRO A 505 20.69 -19.57 4.49
CA PRO A 505 21.08 -19.39 3.10
C PRO A 505 20.36 -18.19 2.46
N GLN A 506 20.98 -17.61 1.44
CA GLN A 506 20.41 -16.56 0.59
C GLN A 506 20.41 -17.08 -0.84
N ILE A 507 19.23 -17.37 -1.37
CA ILE A 507 19.05 -17.81 -2.75
C ILE A 507 18.74 -16.58 -3.58
N ALA A 508 19.69 -16.21 -4.44
CA ALA A 508 19.57 -15.09 -5.35
C ALA A 508 18.64 -15.42 -6.51
N GLU A 509 18.81 -16.60 -7.13
CA GLU A 509 18.00 -17.02 -8.29
C GLU A 509 17.60 -18.50 -8.19
N PHE A 510 16.43 -18.81 -8.73
CA PHE A 510 15.91 -20.15 -8.96
C PHE A 510 15.34 -20.21 -10.38
N GLU A 511 16.23 -20.39 -11.34
CA GLU A 511 15.98 -20.41 -12.76
C GLU A 511 15.45 -21.78 -13.21
N VAL A 512 14.54 -21.80 -14.18
CA VAL A 512 13.88 -23.02 -14.69
C VAL A 512 13.90 -23.05 -16.21
N TYR A 513 14.30 -24.17 -16.81
CA TYR A 513 14.49 -24.35 -18.25
C TYR A 513 13.82 -25.61 -18.80
#